data_AF-A0A8J8G2A4-F1
#
_entry.id   AF-A0A8J8G2A4-F1
#
_cell.length_a   1.000
_cell.length_b   1.000
_cell.length_c   1.000
_cell.angle_alpha   90.00
_cell.angle_beta   90.00
_cell.angle_gamma   90.00
#
_symmetry.space_group_name_H-M   'P 1'
#
loop_
_entity.id
_entity.type
_entity.pdbx_description
1 polymer ?
#
loop_
_entity_poly.entity_id
_entity_poly.type
_entity_poly.pdbx_seq_one_letter_code
_entity_poly.pdbx_strand_id
1 'polypeptide(L)'
;MSKKSEQELLIKEYLDEVTKKLPIWIKTDVKESKDFRIELEDHIWDKATELAEGKEPEAWHIREAIDIMGSPRKITREYRRRGKPKFYITEELWPLFYKSLIVVAAIVVFVNLISMAFKIGKATASQIAAELFGGIFDGFLIGFVALSLIFVQLSMNGFLPEDLKKIAEPRKDVVSMEIKKMKEIKPKKIIPSQTELLINGIMGFAFGFTLIFFPFANFTEYYAFDMVGVTQWLRLLGGIIVFSGLIAFSRGLIGKHLRFQQLFITLSLIPSSLAIALFLQLLSNSTILIDPLLSVFPGADILLYVKIGVIFIVVMTIFGMLNEISRIVKLELHGFPMVEETVA
;
A
#
# COMPACT_ATOMS: atom_id res chain seq x y z
N MET A 1 24.92 17.06 37.19
CA MET A 1 23.88 16.04 36.99
C MET A 1 23.89 15.11 38.20
N SER A 2 22.73 14.75 38.75
CA SER A 2 22.64 13.74 39.82
C SER A 2 23.09 12.37 39.29
N LYS A 3 23.76 11.53 40.11
CA LYS A 3 24.14 10.14 39.73
C LYS A 3 22.96 9.36 39.15
N LYS A 4 21.76 9.56 39.72
CA LYS A 4 20.50 8.95 39.26
C LYS A 4 20.11 9.37 37.83
N SER A 5 20.41 10.63 37.45
CA SER A 5 20.11 11.16 36.12
C SER A 5 21.00 10.57 35.03
N GLU A 6 22.22 10.10 35.35
CA GLU A 6 23.11 9.47 34.37
C GLU A 6 22.67 8.03 34.06
N GLN A 7 22.20 7.30 35.08
CA GLN A 7 21.73 5.92 34.96
C GLN A 7 20.46 5.81 34.10
N GLU A 8 19.48 6.65 34.40
CA GLU A 8 18.22 6.71 33.64
C GLU A 8 18.46 7.07 32.17
N LEU A 9 19.47 7.91 31.89
CA LEU A 9 19.81 8.30 30.53
C LEU A 9 20.42 7.12 29.73
N LEU A 10 21.34 6.37 30.33
CA LEU A 10 21.96 5.18 29.70
C LEU A 10 20.91 4.11 29.35
N ILE A 11 20.00 3.83 30.28
CA ILE A 11 18.91 2.88 30.05
C ILE A 11 18.01 3.38 28.92
N LYS A 12 17.58 4.64 28.97
CA LYS A 12 16.68 5.22 27.97
C LYS A 12 17.27 5.17 26.56
N GLU A 13 18.54 5.55 26.40
CA GLU A 13 19.23 5.50 25.11
C GLU A 13 19.27 4.07 24.54
N TYR A 14 19.59 3.09 25.39
CA TYR A 14 19.60 1.69 25.01
C TYR A 14 18.20 1.19 24.61
N LEU A 15 17.18 1.46 25.43
CA LEU A 15 15.80 1.06 25.14
C LEU A 15 15.28 1.69 23.84
N ASP A 16 15.63 2.94 23.55
CA ASP A 16 15.24 3.61 22.30
C ASP A 16 15.94 2.97 21.09
N GLU A 17 17.20 2.55 21.20
CA GLU A 17 17.90 1.78 20.16
C GLU A 17 17.27 0.42 19.90
N VAL A 18 16.92 -0.31 20.96
CA VAL A 18 16.24 -1.60 20.87
C VAL A 18 14.88 -1.41 20.20
N THR A 19 14.10 -0.42 20.66
CA THR A 19 12.78 -0.09 20.11
C THR A 19 12.85 0.24 18.62
N LYS A 20 13.87 0.99 18.17
CA LYS A 20 14.09 1.27 16.73
C LYS A 20 14.36 0.01 15.90
N LYS A 21 14.90 -1.05 16.46
CA LYS A 21 15.24 -2.31 15.75
C LYS A 21 14.15 -3.38 15.84
N LEU A 22 13.15 -3.20 16.71
CA LEU A 22 12.05 -4.14 16.88
C LEU A 22 11.30 -4.44 15.57
N PRO A 23 10.71 -5.63 15.43
CA PRO A 23 9.74 -5.94 14.39
C PRO A 23 8.62 -4.91 14.29
N ILE A 24 8.07 -4.75 13.08
CA ILE A 24 6.99 -3.79 12.82
C ILE A 24 5.75 -4.12 13.65
N TRP A 25 5.42 -5.41 13.84
CA TRP A 25 4.23 -5.83 14.58
C TRP A 25 4.28 -5.38 16.05
N ILE A 26 5.42 -5.52 16.75
CA ILE A 26 5.59 -5.00 18.13
C ILE A 26 5.49 -3.48 18.15
N LYS A 27 6.19 -2.80 17.23
CA LYS A 27 6.17 -1.32 17.16
C LYS A 27 4.79 -0.73 16.92
N THR A 28 3.93 -1.49 16.25
CA THR A 28 2.58 -1.05 15.92
C THR A 28 1.63 -1.30 17.11
N ASP A 29 1.98 -2.20 18.01
CA ASP A 29 1.27 -2.45 19.25
C ASP A 29 1.79 -1.57 20.39
N VAL A 30 1.08 -0.49 20.70
CA VAL A 30 1.48 0.44 21.78
C VAL A 30 1.62 -0.27 23.12
N LYS A 31 0.75 -1.25 23.40
CA LYS A 31 0.76 -1.99 24.66
C LYS A 31 1.93 -2.95 24.68
N GLU A 32 2.07 -3.83 23.68
CA GLU A 32 3.19 -4.78 23.63
C GLU A 32 4.54 -4.06 23.54
N SER A 33 4.63 -2.95 22.81
CA SER A 33 5.85 -2.12 22.77
C SER A 33 6.17 -1.47 24.12
N LYS A 34 5.16 -1.08 24.90
CA LYS A 34 5.37 -0.50 26.23
C LYS A 34 5.74 -1.58 27.24
N ASP A 35 5.01 -2.70 27.25
CA ASP A 35 5.25 -3.84 28.11
C ASP A 35 6.66 -4.40 27.86
N PHE A 36 7.08 -4.53 26.60
CA PHE A 36 8.45 -4.90 26.23
C PHE A 36 9.50 -3.93 26.79
N ARG A 37 9.26 -2.62 26.75
CA ARG A 37 10.20 -1.64 27.28
C ARG A 37 10.33 -1.74 28.80
N ILE A 38 9.21 -1.93 29.49
CA ILE A 38 9.17 -2.08 30.95
C ILE A 38 9.91 -3.36 31.35
N GLU A 39 9.58 -4.49 30.74
CA GLU A 39 10.26 -5.76 31.01
C GLU A 39 11.77 -5.68 30.78
N LEU A 40 12.18 -5.03 29.68
CA LEU A 40 13.60 -4.85 29.37
C LEU A 40 14.30 -3.88 30.34
N GLU A 41 13.62 -2.83 30.77
CA GLU A 41 14.12 -1.89 31.80
C GLU A 41 14.30 -2.58 33.15
N ASP A 42 13.29 -3.34 33.59
CA ASP A 42 13.31 -4.10 34.83
C ASP A 42 14.48 -5.11 34.84
N HIS A 43 14.67 -5.84 33.73
CA HIS A 43 15.81 -6.77 33.60
C HIS A 43 17.18 -6.07 33.69
N ILE A 44 17.32 -4.84 33.15
CA ILE A 44 18.57 -4.09 33.24
C ILE A 44 18.81 -3.65 34.69
N TRP A 45 17.77 -3.19 35.39
CA TRP A 45 17.85 -2.81 36.79
C TRP A 45 18.16 -3.99 37.71
N ASP A 46 17.51 -5.13 37.48
CA ASP A 46 17.77 -6.37 38.22
C ASP A 46 19.23 -6.80 38.05
N LYS A 47 19.76 -6.79 36.82
CA LYS A 47 21.17 -7.11 36.58
C LYS A 47 22.14 -6.10 37.16
N ALA A 48 21.84 -4.81 37.08
CA ALA A 48 22.70 -3.80 37.69
C ALA A 48 22.72 -3.91 39.22
N THR A 49 21.59 -4.29 39.84
CA THR A 49 21.48 -4.48 41.29
C THR A 49 22.20 -5.75 41.75
N GLU A 50 22.11 -6.83 40.98
CA GLU A 50 22.91 -8.04 41.21
C GLU A 50 24.42 -7.72 41.14
N LEU A 51 24.87 -6.98 40.12
CA LEU A 51 26.27 -6.56 39.97
C LEU A 51 26.74 -5.65 41.11
N ALA A 52 25.83 -4.88 41.71
CA ALA A 52 26.12 -3.98 42.83
C ALA A 52 26.16 -4.69 44.20
N GLU A 53 25.98 -6.02 44.24
CA GLU A 53 26.01 -6.85 45.46
C GLU A 53 25.08 -6.32 46.57
N GLY A 54 23.90 -5.81 46.18
CA GLY A 54 22.90 -5.25 47.11
C GLY A 54 23.14 -3.81 47.56
N LYS A 55 24.15 -3.12 47.02
CA LYS A 55 24.31 -1.65 47.16
C LYS A 55 23.52 -0.92 46.07
N GLU A 56 23.34 0.40 46.23
CA GLU A 56 22.78 1.20 45.14
C GLU A 56 23.66 1.07 43.88
N PRO A 57 23.08 0.72 42.71
CA PRO A 57 23.83 0.61 41.48
C PRO A 57 24.51 1.94 41.16
N GLU A 58 25.69 1.90 40.58
CA GLU A 58 26.38 3.04 39.96
C GLU A 58 26.33 2.95 38.42
N ALA A 59 26.62 4.03 37.72
CA ALA A 59 26.51 4.10 36.26
C ALA A 59 27.32 3.02 35.51
N TRP A 60 28.45 2.57 36.06
CA TRP A 60 29.25 1.49 35.45
C TRP A 60 28.55 0.12 35.53
N HIS A 61 27.84 -0.18 36.62
CA HIS A 61 27.05 -1.41 36.76
C HIS A 61 25.92 -1.46 35.70
N ILE A 62 25.33 -0.31 35.37
CA ILE A 62 24.31 -0.20 34.32
C ILE A 62 24.91 -0.48 32.94
N ARG A 63 26.10 0.05 32.64
CA ARG A 63 26.80 -0.23 31.37
C ARG A 63 27.12 -1.72 31.24
N GLU A 64 27.61 -2.33 32.31
CA GLU A 64 27.92 -3.76 32.34
C GLU A 64 26.66 -4.63 32.22
N ALA A 65 25.56 -4.26 32.89
CA ALA A 65 24.27 -4.90 32.70
C ALA A 65 23.78 -4.83 31.23
N ILE A 66 23.91 -3.67 30.58
CA ILE A 66 23.59 -3.49 29.15
C ILE A 66 24.47 -4.38 28.26
N ASP A 67 25.77 -4.48 28.55
CA ASP A 67 26.69 -5.34 27.79
C ASP A 67 26.34 -6.83 27.94
N ILE A 68 25.92 -7.26 29.13
CA ILE A 68 25.45 -8.63 29.41
C ILE A 68 24.14 -8.92 28.64
N MET A 69 23.19 -7.98 28.63
CA MET A 69 21.95 -8.07 27.85
C MET A 69 22.24 -8.19 26.35
N GLY A 70 23.35 -7.59 25.90
CA GLY A 70 23.91 -7.73 24.56
C GLY A 70 23.36 -6.69 23.58
N SER A 71 23.84 -6.78 22.33
CA SER A 71 23.50 -5.74 21.35
C SER A 71 21.99 -5.68 21.07
N PRO A 72 21.43 -4.48 20.78
CA PRO A 72 20.02 -4.33 20.40
C PRO A 72 19.60 -5.22 19.22
N ARG A 73 20.52 -5.55 18.31
CA ARG A 73 20.26 -6.49 17.20
C ARG A 73 20.06 -7.93 17.69
N LYS A 74 20.80 -8.35 18.72
CA LYS A 74 20.71 -9.71 19.29
C LYS A 74 19.35 -9.91 19.97
N ILE A 75 18.94 -8.96 20.82
CA ILE A 75 17.64 -8.99 21.51
C ILE A 75 16.49 -9.01 20.50
N THR A 76 16.47 -8.07 19.56
CA THR A 76 15.37 -7.98 18.58
C THR A 76 15.32 -9.14 17.58
N ARG A 77 16.42 -9.90 17.41
CA ARG A 77 16.47 -11.08 16.52
C ARG A 77 15.62 -12.22 17.05
N GLU A 78 15.49 -12.39 18.36
CA GLU A 78 14.65 -13.44 18.94
C GLU A 78 13.17 -13.20 18.62
N TYR A 79 12.73 -11.93 18.66
CA TYR A 79 11.37 -11.55 18.28
C TYR A 79 11.09 -11.69 16.77
N ARG A 80 12.11 -11.67 15.91
CA ARG A 80 11.95 -11.94 14.45
C ARG A 80 11.88 -13.43 14.13
N ARG A 81 12.34 -14.30 15.02
CA ARG A 81 12.38 -15.76 14.84
C ARG A 81 11.14 -16.45 15.38
N ARG A 82 9.97 -15.84 15.21
CA ARG A 82 8.69 -16.45 15.56
C ARG A 82 8.17 -17.26 14.36
N GLY A 83 7.67 -18.45 14.65
CA GLY A 83 7.12 -19.37 13.65
C GLY A 83 8.11 -20.40 13.12
N LYS A 84 7.58 -21.49 12.55
CA LYS A 84 8.40 -22.56 11.97
C LYS A 84 8.69 -22.26 10.49
N PRO A 85 9.97 -22.19 10.06
CA PRO A 85 10.29 -21.89 8.67
C PRO A 85 9.89 -23.06 7.75
N LYS A 86 9.18 -22.75 6.66
CA LYS A 86 8.76 -23.71 5.63
C LYS A 86 8.86 -23.06 4.23
N PHE A 87 9.88 -23.44 3.45
CA PHE A 87 10.12 -22.89 2.11
C PHE A 87 10.16 -21.34 2.07
N TYR A 88 10.93 -20.72 2.98
CA TYR A 88 11.09 -19.26 3.12
C TYR A 88 9.87 -18.47 3.61
N ILE A 89 8.72 -19.11 3.79
CA ILE A 89 7.52 -18.55 4.44
C ILE A 89 7.32 -19.31 5.76
N THR A 90 6.72 -18.71 6.78
CA THR A 90 6.41 -19.45 8.01
C THR A 90 5.22 -20.39 7.78
N GLU A 91 5.23 -21.55 8.45
CA GLU A 91 4.14 -22.54 8.33
C GLU A 91 2.77 -21.94 8.67
N GLU A 92 2.76 -20.98 9.59
CA GLU A 92 1.56 -20.26 10.04
C GLU A 92 1.02 -19.29 8.97
N LEU A 93 1.88 -18.67 8.17
CA LEU A 93 1.47 -17.77 7.08
C LEU A 93 1.02 -18.52 5.81
N TRP A 94 1.37 -19.80 5.67
CA TRP A 94 1.09 -20.61 4.48
C TRP A 94 -0.40 -20.69 4.09
N PRO A 95 -1.36 -20.88 5.02
CA PRO A 95 -2.78 -20.88 4.68
C PRO A 95 -3.25 -19.54 4.12
N LEU A 96 -2.68 -18.43 4.60
CA LEU A 96 -3.00 -17.07 4.17
C LEU A 96 -2.42 -16.81 2.78
N PHE A 97 -1.16 -17.21 2.55
CA PHE A 97 -0.50 -17.19 1.24
C PHE A 97 -1.32 -17.95 0.19
N TYR A 98 -1.75 -19.17 0.51
CA TYR A 98 -2.55 -19.99 -0.39
C TYR A 98 -3.92 -19.35 -0.72
N LYS A 99 -4.61 -18.80 0.27
CA LYS A 99 -5.86 -18.04 0.04
C LYS A 99 -5.64 -16.84 -0.88
N SER A 100 -4.57 -16.08 -0.65
CA SER A 100 -4.19 -14.95 -1.51
C SER A 100 -3.85 -15.41 -2.94
N LEU A 101 -3.16 -16.54 -3.12
CA LEU A 101 -2.91 -17.12 -4.45
C LEU A 101 -4.19 -17.49 -5.18
N ILE A 102 -5.17 -18.10 -4.50
CA ILE A 102 -6.47 -18.42 -5.11
C ILE A 102 -7.17 -17.15 -5.58
N VAL A 103 -7.16 -16.08 -4.78
CA VAL A 103 -7.75 -14.80 -5.16
C VAL A 103 -7.05 -14.21 -6.39
N VAL A 104 -5.71 -14.23 -6.41
CA VAL A 104 -4.91 -13.78 -7.57
C VAL A 104 -5.24 -14.61 -8.81
N ALA A 105 -5.29 -15.94 -8.70
CA ALA A 105 -5.65 -16.83 -9.79
C ALA A 105 -7.07 -16.54 -10.32
N ALA A 106 -8.05 -16.35 -9.42
CA ALA A 106 -9.41 -16.03 -9.79
C ALA A 106 -9.49 -14.70 -10.56
N ILE A 107 -8.76 -13.67 -10.12
CA ILE A 107 -8.69 -12.38 -10.81
C ILE A 107 -8.05 -12.54 -12.20
N VAL A 108 -6.93 -13.25 -12.29
CA VAL A 108 -6.23 -13.49 -13.57
C VAL A 108 -7.13 -14.24 -14.55
N VAL A 109 -7.79 -15.32 -14.10
CA VAL A 109 -8.74 -16.08 -14.92
C VAL A 109 -9.89 -15.18 -15.37
N PHE A 110 -10.47 -14.40 -14.46
CA PHE A 110 -11.56 -13.49 -14.78
C PHE A 110 -11.19 -12.45 -15.84
N VAL A 111 -10.03 -11.80 -15.70
CA VAL A 111 -9.52 -10.81 -16.68
C VAL A 111 -9.29 -11.47 -18.05
N ASN A 112 -8.76 -12.70 -18.07
CA ASN A 112 -8.53 -13.41 -19.31
C ASN A 112 -9.83 -13.92 -19.97
N LEU A 113 -10.83 -14.35 -19.20
CA LEU A 113 -12.15 -14.72 -19.71
C LEU A 113 -12.88 -13.52 -20.34
N ILE A 114 -12.79 -12.34 -19.71
CA ILE A 114 -13.29 -11.09 -20.29
C ILE A 114 -12.58 -10.81 -21.61
N SER A 115 -11.25 -10.92 -21.64
CA SER A 115 -10.44 -10.71 -22.84
C SER A 115 -10.79 -11.70 -23.97
N MET A 116 -11.12 -12.95 -23.62
CA MET A 116 -11.58 -13.98 -24.56
C MET A 116 -12.93 -13.63 -25.18
N ALA A 117 -13.89 -13.13 -24.39
CA ALA A 117 -15.22 -12.77 -24.88
C ALA A 117 -15.14 -11.77 -26.05
N PHE A 118 -14.16 -10.85 -26.02
CA PHE A 118 -13.92 -9.87 -27.08
C PHE A 118 -13.27 -10.43 -28.36
N LYS A 119 -12.77 -11.67 -28.33
CA LYS A 119 -12.08 -12.31 -29.46
C LYS A 119 -12.96 -13.32 -30.20
N ILE A 120 -14.14 -13.64 -29.66
CA ILE A 120 -15.12 -14.54 -30.30
C ILE A 120 -15.51 -13.95 -31.66
N GLY A 121 -15.29 -14.72 -32.74
CA GLY A 121 -15.57 -14.31 -34.12
C GLY A 121 -14.44 -13.57 -34.84
N LYS A 122 -13.33 -13.25 -34.14
CA LYS A 122 -12.17 -12.53 -34.71
C LYS A 122 -10.89 -13.36 -34.77
N ALA A 123 -10.81 -14.40 -33.95
CA ALA A 123 -9.69 -15.30 -33.91
C ALA A 123 -10.17 -16.75 -34.05
N THR A 124 -9.30 -17.62 -34.54
CA THR A 124 -9.57 -19.06 -34.57
C THR A 124 -9.64 -19.62 -33.15
N ALA A 125 -10.39 -20.70 -32.94
CA ALA A 125 -10.54 -21.32 -31.62
C ALA A 125 -9.18 -21.70 -30.99
N SER A 126 -8.21 -22.12 -31.81
CA SER A 126 -6.85 -22.44 -31.35
C SER A 126 -6.07 -21.22 -30.88
N GLN A 127 -6.18 -20.08 -31.56
CA GLN A 127 -5.57 -18.81 -31.13
C GLN A 127 -6.18 -18.32 -29.83
N ILE A 128 -7.51 -18.36 -29.71
CA ILE A 128 -8.21 -17.97 -28.48
C ILE A 128 -7.77 -18.84 -27.31
N ALA A 129 -7.70 -20.16 -27.51
CA ALA A 129 -7.23 -21.08 -26.49
C ALA A 129 -5.77 -20.81 -26.09
N ALA A 130 -4.86 -20.67 -27.06
CA ALA A 130 -3.44 -20.42 -26.81
C ALA A 130 -3.22 -19.13 -26.01
N GLU A 131 -3.90 -18.04 -26.39
CA GLU A 131 -3.81 -16.75 -25.69
C GLU A 131 -4.44 -16.79 -24.30
N LEU A 132 -5.56 -17.50 -24.12
CA LEU A 132 -6.18 -17.68 -22.82
C LEU A 132 -5.24 -18.43 -21.86
N PHE A 133 -4.69 -19.55 -22.30
CA PHE A 133 -3.74 -20.33 -21.50
C PHE A 133 -2.46 -19.54 -21.21
N GLY A 134 -1.89 -18.88 -22.22
CA GLY A 134 -0.70 -18.04 -22.06
C GLY A 134 -0.94 -16.88 -21.09
N GLY A 135 -2.02 -16.12 -21.27
CA GLY A 135 -2.35 -14.99 -20.42
C GLY A 135 -2.69 -15.37 -18.98
N ILE A 136 -3.32 -16.53 -18.75
CA ILE A 136 -3.54 -17.06 -17.41
C ILE A 136 -2.20 -17.47 -16.78
N PHE A 137 -1.36 -18.19 -17.52
CA PHE A 137 -0.07 -18.65 -17.02
C PHE A 137 0.85 -17.49 -16.66
N ASP A 138 1.03 -16.52 -17.57
CA ASP A 138 1.88 -15.35 -17.36
C ASP A 138 1.36 -14.46 -16.22
N GLY A 139 0.05 -14.19 -16.21
CA GLY A 139 -0.58 -13.40 -15.16
C GLY A 139 -0.45 -14.06 -13.78
N PHE A 140 -0.64 -15.38 -13.71
CA PHE A 140 -0.47 -16.14 -12.47
C PHE A 140 0.99 -16.18 -12.03
N LEU A 141 1.95 -16.38 -12.96
CA LEU A 141 3.37 -16.40 -12.66
C LEU A 141 3.84 -15.07 -12.05
N ILE A 142 3.47 -13.94 -12.67
CA ILE A 142 3.79 -12.60 -12.17
C ILE A 142 3.17 -12.38 -10.79
N GLY A 143 1.88 -12.71 -10.63
CA GLY A 143 1.18 -12.59 -9.36
C GLY A 143 1.78 -13.46 -8.26
N PHE A 144 2.17 -14.70 -8.60
CA PHE A 144 2.82 -15.65 -7.70
C PHE A 144 4.17 -15.12 -7.19
N VAL A 145 5.02 -14.60 -8.09
CA VAL A 145 6.33 -14.03 -7.70
C VAL A 145 6.15 -12.83 -6.78
N ALA A 146 5.28 -11.88 -7.16
CA ALA A 146 5.02 -10.68 -6.35
C ALA A 146 4.49 -11.04 -4.96
N LEU A 147 3.52 -11.97 -4.88
CA LEU A 147 2.94 -12.41 -3.63
C LEU A 147 3.97 -13.18 -2.77
N SER A 148 4.80 -14.02 -3.39
CA SER A 148 5.86 -14.75 -2.69
C SER A 148 6.85 -13.79 -2.02
N LEU A 149 7.29 -12.74 -2.73
CA LEU A 149 8.18 -11.72 -2.15
C LEU A 149 7.57 -11.02 -0.94
N ILE A 150 6.27 -10.69 -1.00
CA ILE A 150 5.55 -10.08 0.14
C ILE A 150 5.53 -11.03 1.34
N PHE A 151 5.17 -12.30 1.13
CA PHE A 151 5.07 -13.27 2.22
C PHE A 151 6.41 -13.67 2.80
N VAL A 152 7.47 -13.74 1.98
CA VAL A 152 8.85 -13.90 2.46
C VAL A 152 9.24 -12.71 3.34
N GLN A 153 8.92 -11.48 2.94
CA GLN A 153 9.23 -10.30 3.74
C GLN A 153 8.44 -10.27 5.06
N LEU A 154 7.18 -10.69 5.07
CA LEU A 154 6.38 -10.83 6.29
C LEU A 154 6.97 -11.92 7.21
N SER A 155 7.35 -13.06 6.65
CA SER A 155 7.99 -14.16 7.36
C SER A 155 9.34 -13.74 7.97
N MET A 156 10.19 -13.05 7.23
CA MET A 156 11.48 -12.53 7.72
C MET A 156 11.33 -11.51 8.86
N ASN A 157 10.18 -10.83 8.94
CA ASN A 157 9.85 -9.91 10.01
C ASN A 157 9.13 -10.59 11.18
N GLY A 158 8.90 -11.91 11.11
CA GLY A 158 8.28 -12.70 12.16
C GLY A 158 6.78 -12.43 12.33
N PHE A 159 6.08 -12.02 11.27
CA PHE A 159 4.63 -11.84 11.32
C PHE A 159 3.91 -13.19 11.41
N LEU A 160 2.90 -13.26 12.26
CA LEU A 160 1.94 -14.35 12.32
C LEU A 160 0.57 -13.90 11.77
N PRO A 161 -0.30 -14.84 11.36
CA PRO A 161 -1.68 -14.54 10.97
C PRO A 161 -2.45 -13.74 12.03
N GLU A 162 -2.22 -14.02 13.30
CA GLU A 162 -2.84 -13.33 14.43
C GLU A 162 -2.43 -11.86 14.46
N ASP A 163 -1.17 -11.56 14.16
CA ASP A 163 -0.68 -10.18 14.11
C ASP A 163 -1.35 -9.43 12.95
N LEU A 164 -1.49 -10.07 11.79
CA LEU A 164 -2.20 -9.49 10.65
C LEU A 164 -3.69 -9.25 10.98
N LYS A 165 -4.32 -10.13 11.77
CA LYS A 165 -5.70 -9.94 12.25
C LYS A 165 -5.81 -8.83 13.29
N LYS A 166 -4.91 -8.79 14.28
CA LYS A 166 -4.83 -7.70 15.27
C LYS A 166 -4.58 -6.34 14.62
N ILE A 167 -3.87 -6.34 13.49
CA ILE A 167 -3.63 -5.17 12.65
C ILE A 167 -4.91 -4.80 11.88
N ALA A 168 -5.64 -5.79 11.34
CA ALA A 168 -6.89 -5.58 10.62
C ALA A 168 -8.09 -5.19 11.51
N GLU A 169 -8.12 -5.63 12.76
CA GLU A 169 -9.19 -5.33 13.72
C GLU A 169 -8.95 -3.99 14.43
N PRO A 170 -9.93 -3.06 14.46
CA PRO A 170 -9.79 -1.81 15.20
C PRO A 170 -9.72 -2.08 16.72
N ARG A 171 -8.64 -1.66 17.39
CA ARG A 171 -8.48 -1.76 18.85
C ARG A 171 -9.58 -0.99 19.58
N LYS A 172 -10.41 -1.68 20.36
CA LYS A 172 -11.52 -1.09 21.12
C LYS A 172 -11.07 -0.43 22.43
N ASP A 173 -9.88 -0.77 22.89
CA ASP A 173 -9.41 -0.63 24.27
C ASP A 173 -8.58 0.64 24.52
N VAL A 174 -7.96 1.20 23.48
CA VAL A 174 -7.27 2.52 23.56
C VAL A 174 -8.26 3.68 23.40
N VAL A 175 -9.39 3.43 22.73
CA VAL A 175 -10.43 4.41 22.42
C VAL A 175 -11.15 4.91 23.70
N SER A 176 -11.27 4.09 24.73
CA SER A 176 -12.07 4.44 25.93
C SER A 176 -11.40 5.43 26.90
N MET A 177 -10.08 5.55 26.92
CA MET A 177 -9.36 6.44 27.86
C MET A 177 -9.15 7.86 27.34
N GLU A 178 -9.04 8.06 26.02
CA GLU A 178 -8.79 9.39 25.43
C GLU A 178 -10.07 10.21 25.17
N ILE A 179 -11.24 9.56 25.08
CA ILE A 179 -12.54 10.22 24.84
C ILE A 179 -12.93 11.23 25.93
N LYS A 180 -12.41 11.10 27.16
CA LYS A 180 -12.79 12.00 28.27
C LYS A 180 -12.17 13.40 28.22
N LYS A 181 -11.20 13.71 27.34
CA LYS A 181 -10.46 14.99 27.41
C LYS A 181 -10.57 15.94 26.22
N MET A 182 -11.11 15.55 25.08
CA MET A 182 -11.19 16.46 23.92
C MET A 182 -12.63 16.62 23.43
N LYS A 183 -13.26 17.73 23.85
CA LYS A 183 -14.50 18.23 23.26
C LYS A 183 -14.20 19.11 22.03
N GLU A 184 -14.90 18.79 20.95
CA GLU A 184 -15.49 19.71 19.96
C GLU A 184 -14.57 20.48 19.00
N ILE A 185 -13.95 19.76 18.05
CA ILE A 185 -13.91 20.20 16.65
C ILE A 185 -14.09 18.94 15.79
N LYS A 186 -15.28 18.72 15.21
CA LYS A 186 -15.54 17.54 14.38
C LYS A 186 -14.62 17.55 13.15
N PRO A 187 -13.66 16.62 13.04
CA PRO A 187 -12.76 16.65 11.91
C PRO A 187 -13.48 16.17 10.65
N LYS A 188 -13.46 17.00 9.62
CA LYS A 188 -13.91 16.63 8.26
C LYS A 188 -13.16 15.36 7.85
N LYS A 189 -13.85 14.26 7.46
CA LYS A 189 -13.22 12.97 7.11
C LYS A 189 -12.10 13.18 6.07
N ILE A 190 -10.84 13.16 6.53
CA ILE A 190 -9.66 13.40 5.69
C ILE A 190 -9.29 12.14 4.88
N ILE A 191 -9.67 10.97 5.39
CA ILE A 191 -9.32 9.67 4.80
C ILE A 191 -10.58 9.00 4.24
N PRO A 192 -10.56 8.61 2.95
CA PRO A 192 -11.67 7.88 2.34
C PRO A 192 -11.93 6.58 3.10
N SER A 193 -13.18 6.13 3.07
CA SER A 193 -13.54 4.91 3.78
C SER A 193 -12.84 3.69 3.16
N GLN A 194 -12.62 2.64 3.95
CA GLN A 194 -12.00 1.41 3.45
C GLN A 194 -12.78 0.83 2.26
N THR A 195 -14.11 0.83 2.36
CA THR A 195 -15.03 0.40 1.30
C THR A 195 -14.87 1.24 0.04
N GLU A 196 -14.78 2.56 0.18
CA GLU A 196 -14.56 3.48 -0.96
C GLU A 196 -13.22 3.21 -1.64
N LEU A 197 -12.15 2.98 -0.88
CA LEU A 197 -10.83 2.63 -1.43
C LEU A 197 -10.84 1.30 -2.19
N LEU A 198 -11.52 0.28 -1.64
CA LEU A 198 -11.68 -1.02 -2.29
C LEU A 198 -12.51 -0.91 -3.57
N ILE A 199 -13.63 -0.19 -3.53
CA ILE A 199 -14.48 0.06 -4.71
C ILE A 199 -13.70 0.81 -5.78
N ASN A 200 -12.97 1.87 -5.41
CA ASN A 200 -12.13 2.61 -6.36
C ASN A 200 -11.04 1.73 -6.97
N GLY A 201 -10.45 0.83 -6.17
CA GLY A 201 -9.50 -0.16 -6.67
C GLY A 201 -10.12 -1.10 -7.70
N ILE A 202 -11.28 -1.67 -7.39
CA ILE A 202 -12.02 -2.58 -8.29
C ILE A 202 -12.46 -1.86 -9.57
N MET A 203 -12.99 -0.64 -9.46
CA MET A 203 -13.38 0.18 -10.61
C MET A 203 -12.16 0.56 -11.46
N GLY A 204 -11.02 0.88 -10.83
CA GLY A 204 -9.77 1.13 -11.52
C GLY A 204 -9.29 -0.09 -12.30
N PHE A 205 -9.37 -1.28 -11.71
CA PHE A 205 -9.06 -2.51 -12.44
C PHE A 205 -10.02 -2.74 -13.60
N ALA A 206 -11.33 -2.70 -13.36
CA ALA A 206 -12.33 -2.95 -14.40
C ALA A 206 -12.17 -1.97 -15.58
N PHE A 207 -12.08 -0.68 -15.29
CA PHE A 207 -11.97 0.35 -16.31
C PHE A 207 -10.59 0.33 -16.99
N GLY A 208 -9.51 0.19 -16.22
CA GLY A 208 -8.15 0.14 -16.75
C GLY A 208 -7.93 -1.07 -17.65
N PHE A 209 -8.37 -2.26 -17.24
CA PHE A 209 -8.33 -3.45 -18.09
C PHE A 209 -9.22 -3.32 -19.31
N THR A 210 -10.39 -2.67 -19.18
CA THR A 210 -11.20 -2.32 -20.35
C THR A 210 -10.38 -1.47 -21.31
N LEU A 211 -9.72 -0.40 -20.89
CA LEU A 211 -8.93 0.41 -21.83
C LEU A 211 -7.73 -0.34 -22.46
N ILE A 212 -7.10 -1.27 -21.73
CA ILE A 212 -5.97 -2.06 -22.25
C ILE A 212 -6.44 -3.08 -23.29
N PHE A 213 -7.48 -3.83 -22.94
CA PHE A 213 -7.89 -5.03 -23.66
C PHE A 213 -9.09 -4.82 -24.58
N PHE A 214 -9.87 -3.76 -24.36
CA PHE A 214 -11.00 -3.46 -25.23
C PHE A 214 -10.47 -3.21 -26.65
N PRO A 215 -10.93 -4.00 -27.62
CA PRO A 215 -10.39 -3.96 -28.96
C PRO A 215 -10.93 -2.74 -29.69
N PHE A 216 -10.32 -1.57 -29.48
CA PHE A 216 -10.52 -0.40 -30.34
C PHE A 216 -10.14 -0.71 -31.80
N ALA A 217 -9.33 -1.75 -32.02
CA ALA A 217 -9.06 -2.33 -33.35
C ALA A 217 -10.33 -2.83 -34.09
N ASN A 218 -11.42 -3.11 -33.37
CA ASN A 218 -12.68 -3.49 -34.01
C ASN A 218 -13.42 -2.27 -34.56
N PHE A 219 -13.21 -1.09 -33.95
CA PHE A 219 -13.67 0.18 -34.49
C PHE A 219 -12.87 0.59 -35.73
N THR A 220 -11.57 0.24 -35.79
CA THR A 220 -10.72 0.59 -36.95
C THR A 220 -11.15 -0.12 -38.23
N GLU A 221 -11.56 -1.40 -38.14
CA GLU A 221 -12.09 -2.13 -39.31
C GLU A 221 -13.40 -1.52 -39.82
N TYR A 222 -14.28 -1.08 -38.93
CA TYR A 222 -15.61 -0.58 -39.31
C TYR A 222 -15.56 0.81 -39.95
N TYR A 223 -14.59 1.65 -39.56
CA TYR A 223 -14.51 3.04 -40.02
C TYR A 223 -13.28 3.37 -40.88
N ALA A 224 -12.44 2.38 -41.22
CA ALA A 224 -11.21 2.56 -42.00
C ALA A 224 -10.24 3.62 -41.43
N PHE A 225 -10.23 3.83 -40.11
CA PHE A 225 -9.32 4.77 -39.45
C PHE A 225 -8.07 4.06 -38.95
N ASP A 226 -6.90 4.64 -39.21
CA ASP A 226 -5.66 4.25 -38.53
C ASP A 226 -5.69 4.77 -37.08
N MET A 227 -6.30 4.00 -36.18
CA MET A 227 -6.30 4.30 -34.74
C MET A 227 -5.18 3.61 -33.98
N VAL A 228 -4.08 3.24 -34.63
CA VAL A 228 -2.93 2.64 -33.94
C VAL A 228 -2.44 3.58 -32.83
N GLY A 229 -2.35 4.88 -33.11
CA GLY A 229 -1.97 5.90 -32.13
C GLY A 229 -2.93 5.97 -30.93
N VAL A 230 -4.24 6.07 -31.18
CA VAL A 230 -5.26 6.12 -30.11
C VAL A 230 -5.23 4.84 -29.28
N THR A 231 -5.13 3.69 -29.93
CA THR A 231 -5.15 2.39 -29.25
C THR A 231 -3.94 2.25 -28.32
N GLN A 232 -2.75 2.64 -28.77
CA GLN A 232 -1.56 2.66 -27.92
C GLN A 232 -1.72 3.65 -26.75
N TRP A 233 -2.25 4.84 -27.02
CA TRP A 233 -2.49 5.85 -25.99
C TRP A 233 -3.48 5.35 -24.93
N LEU A 234 -4.59 4.73 -25.34
CA LEU A 234 -5.60 4.15 -24.44
C LEU A 234 -5.03 2.98 -23.62
N ARG A 235 -4.16 2.16 -24.20
CA ARG A 235 -3.46 1.09 -23.45
C ARG A 235 -2.56 1.65 -22.37
N LEU A 236 -1.79 2.70 -22.67
CA LEU A 236 -0.95 3.37 -21.67
C LEU A 236 -1.79 3.98 -20.56
N LEU A 237 -2.89 4.67 -20.92
CA LEU A 237 -3.83 5.23 -19.95
C LEU A 237 -4.44 4.12 -19.08
N GLY A 238 -4.88 3.02 -19.69
CA GLY A 238 -5.41 1.86 -18.99
C GLY A 238 -4.40 1.26 -18.00
N GLY A 239 -3.13 1.14 -18.39
CA GLY A 239 -2.06 0.70 -17.50
C GLY A 239 -1.87 1.61 -16.29
N ILE A 240 -1.91 2.93 -16.49
CA ILE A 240 -1.85 3.92 -15.41
C ILE A 240 -3.05 3.76 -14.47
N ILE A 241 -4.26 3.56 -15.00
CA ILE A 241 -5.48 3.38 -14.21
C ILE A 241 -5.44 2.06 -13.42
N VAL A 242 -4.96 0.96 -14.01
CA VAL A 242 -4.75 -0.32 -13.30
C VAL A 242 -3.76 -0.13 -12.16
N PHE A 243 -2.66 0.59 -12.38
CA PHE A 243 -1.66 0.85 -11.34
C PHE A 243 -2.24 1.72 -10.20
N SER A 244 -3.02 2.74 -10.54
CA SER A 244 -3.76 3.54 -9.56
C SER A 244 -4.78 2.70 -8.77
N GLY A 245 -5.51 1.81 -9.47
CA GLY A 245 -6.45 0.87 -8.87
C GLY A 245 -5.75 -0.10 -7.90
N LEU A 246 -4.56 -0.60 -8.25
CA LEU A 246 -3.75 -1.45 -7.37
C LEU A 246 -3.35 -0.75 -6.08
N ILE A 247 -2.94 0.52 -6.18
CA ILE A 247 -2.59 1.36 -5.02
C ILE A 247 -3.82 1.59 -4.15
N ALA A 248 -4.96 1.98 -4.74
CA ALA A 248 -6.22 2.20 -4.02
C ALA A 248 -6.72 0.92 -3.33
N PHE A 249 -6.68 -0.21 -4.03
CA PHE A 249 -7.06 -1.51 -3.50
C PHE A 249 -6.14 -1.92 -2.34
N SER A 250 -4.82 -1.76 -2.50
CA SER A 250 -3.84 -2.04 -1.44
C SER A 250 -4.08 -1.16 -0.22
N ARG A 251 -4.37 0.14 -0.41
CA ARG A 251 -4.78 1.05 0.68
C ARG A 251 -6.05 0.57 1.37
N GLY A 252 -7.02 0.08 0.60
CA GLY A 252 -8.25 -0.50 1.11
C GLY A 252 -8.01 -1.77 1.93
N LEU A 253 -7.11 -2.66 1.50
CA LEU A 253 -6.75 -3.86 2.26
C LEU A 253 -6.03 -3.54 3.56
N ILE A 254 -5.15 -2.52 3.52
CA ILE A 254 -4.35 -2.11 4.68
C ILE A 254 -5.20 -1.39 5.74
N GLY A 255 -6.29 -0.73 5.36
CA GLY A 255 -7.13 -0.01 6.33
C GLY A 255 -6.46 1.26 6.88
N LYS A 256 -6.73 1.63 8.14
CA LYS A 256 -6.40 2.96 8.70
C LYS A 256 -4.98 3.09 9.27
N HIS A 257 -3.97 2.37 8.78
CA HIS A 257 -2.60 2.52 9.29
C HIS A 257 -1.90 3.74 8.71
N LEU A 258 -1.45 4.67 9.57
CA LEU A 258 -0.96 6.01 9.17
C LEU A 258 0.23 5.96 8.23
N ARG A 259 1.29 5.23 8.60
CA ARG A 259 2.53 5.16 7.83
C ARG A 259 2.33 4.50 6.47
N PHE A 260 1.52 3.45 6.42
CA PHE A 260 1.19 2.81 5.16
C PHE A 260 0.27 3.70 4.31
N GLN A 261 -0.75 4.33 4.90
CA GLN A 261 -1.56 5.31 4.17
C GLN A 261 -0.70 6.44 3.59
N GLN A 262 0.25 7.01 4.35
CA GLN A 262 1.20 8.00 3.84
C GLN A 262 2.06 7.46 2.70
N LEU A 263 2.60 6.25 2.85
CA LEU A 263 3.40 5.60 1.81
C LEU A 263 2.59 5.39 0.52
N PHE A 264 1.37 4.88 0.63
CA PHE A 264 0.54 4.63 -0.54
C PHE A 264 -0.06 5.90 -1.14
N ILE A 265 -0.32 6.96 -0.35
CA ILE A 265 -0.65 8.28 -0.90
C ILE A 265 0.55 8.81 -1.69
N THR A 266 1.76 8.68 -1.16
CA THR A 266 2.98 9.07 -1.86
C THR A 266 3.15 8.25 -3.15
N LEU A 267 2.93 6.94 -3.09
CA LEU A 267 2.98 6.05 -4.24
C LEU A 267 1.91 6.42 -5.30
N SER A 268 0.74 6.91 -4.86
CA SER A 268 -0.35 7.34 -5.77
C SER A 268 0.01 8.58 -6.60
N LEU A 269 1.05 9.33 -6.23
CA LEU A 269 1.54 10.44 -7.05
C LEU A 269 2.20 9.96 -8.35
N ILE A 270 2.73 8.74 -8.39
CA ILE A 270 3.38 8.15 -9.57
C ILE A 270 2.39 8.02 -10.73
N PRO A 271 1.25 7.29 -10.62
CA PRO A 271 0.30 7.20 -11.73
C PRO A 271 -0.26 8.55 -12.14
N SER A 272 -0.50 9.49 -11.22
CA SER A 272 -0.94 10.85 -11.58
C SER A 272 0.11 11.61 -12.39
N SER A 273 1.39 11.48 -12.04
CA SER A 273 2.50 12.10 -12.80
C SER A 273 2.61 11.51 -14.20
N LEU A 274 2.48 10.18 -14.32
CA LEU A 274 2.45 9.48 -15.61
C LEU A 274 1.24 9.92 -16.45
N ALA A 275 0.07 10.09 -15.83
CA ALA A 275 -1.12 10.60 -16.53
C ALA A 275 -0.87 12.00 -17.09
N ILE A 276 -0.30 12.92 -16.31
CA ILE A 276 0.05 14.28 -16.79
C ILE A 276 1.00 14.18 -17.99
N ALA A 277 2.07 13.38 -17.90
CA ALA A 277 3.01 13.21 -19.01
C ALA A 277 2.31 12.68 -20.27
N LEU A 278 1.43 11.69 -20.11
CA LEU A 278 0.65 11.11 -21.20
C LEU A 278 -0.33 12.11 -21.85
N PHE A 279 -0.96 12.98 -21.07
CA PHE A 279 -1.84 14.03 -21.59
C PHE A 279 -1.07 15.21 -22.21
N LEU A 280 0.12 15.55 -21.71
CA LEU A 280 1.00 16.53 -22.34
C LEU A 280 1.54 16.03 -23.68
N GLN A 281 1.88 14.73 -23.79
CA GLN A 281 2.20 14.10 -25.06
C GLN A 281 1.03 14.21 -26.05
N LEU A 282 -0.19 14.03 -25.57
CA LEU A 282 -1.40 14.19 -26.38
C LEU A 282 -1.63 15.65 -26.83
N LEU A 283 -1.28 16.65 -26.03
CA LEU A 283 -1.30 18.06 -26.45
C LEU A 283 -0.26 18.36 -27.52
N SER A 284 0.94 17.78 -27.39
CA SER A 284 2.01 17.94 -28.37
C SER A 284 1.74 17.19 -29.67
N ASN A 285 1.00 16.07 -29.59
CA ASN A 285 0.68 15.22 -30.73
C ASN A 285 -0.82 15.00 -30.82
N SER A 286 -1.55 16.10 -31.03
CA SER A 286 -3.02 16.09 -31.00
C SER A 286 -3.65 15.33 -32.17
N THR A 287 -2.90 15.06 -33.25
CA THR A 287 -3.38 14.25 -34.39
C THR A 287 -3.84 12.86 -33.96
N ILE A 288 -3.26 12.31 -32.88
CA ILE A 288 -3.67 11.05 -32.26
C ILE A 288 -5.20 11.02 -32.05
N LEU A 289 -5.81 12.07 -31.50
CA LEU A 289 -7.26 12.12 -31.28
C LEU A 289 -8.04 12.87 -32.36
N ILE A 290 -7.40 13.79 -33.08
CA ILE A 290 -8.08 14.67 -34.01
C ILE A 290 -8.48 13.94 -35.29
N ASP A 291 -7.60 13.12 -35.85
CA ASP A 291 -7.87 12.46 -37.14
C ASP A 291 -9.12 11.54 -37.04
N PRO A 292 -9.29 10.75 -35.96
CA PRO A 292 -10.51 9.98 -35.74
C PRO A 292 -11.75 10.80 -35.41
N LEU A 293 -11.62 12.02 -34.87
CA LEU A 293 -12.76 12.86 -34.52
C LEU A 293 -13.25 13.70 -35.70
N LEU A 294 -12.35 14.24 -36.51
CA LEU A 294 -12.68 15.01 -37.72
C LEU A 294 -13.45 14.18 -38.74
N SER A 295 -13.16 12.89 -38.81
CA SER A 295 -13.87 11.98 -39.70
C SER A 295 -15.31 11.70 -39.28
N VAL A 296 -15.62 11.80 -37.98
CA VAL A 296 -16.98 11.65 -37.45
C VAL A 296 -17.73 12.98 -37.45
N PHE A 297 -17.03 14.10 -37.22
CA PHE A 297 -17.62 15.43 -37.10
C PHE A 297 -16.96 16.45 -38.04
N PRO A 298 -17.16 16.34 -39.37
CA PRO A 298 -16.56 17.28 -40.31
C PRO A 298 -17.11 18.71 -40.10
N GLY A 299 -16.22 19.69 -39.99
CA GLY A 299 -16.58 21.11 -39.96
C GLY A 299 -16.62 21.79 -38.58
N ALA A 300 -16.32 21.08 -37.49
CA ALA A 300 -16.13 21.70 -36.18
C ALA A 300 -14.66 22.05 -35.90
N ASP A 301 -14.40 23.07 -35.09
CA ASP A 301 -13.06 23.41 -34.55
C ASP A 301 -12.59 22.38 -33.51
N ILE A 302 -12.60 21.09 -33.87
CA ILE A 302 -12.30 19.94 -33.00
C ILE A 302 -10.92 20.08 -32.38
N LEU A 303 -9.94 20.58 -33.14
CA LEU A 303 -8.59 20.84 -32.64
C LEU A 303 -8.60 21.73 -31.39
N LEU A 304 -9.41 22.81 -31.42
CA LEU A 304 -9.53 23.72 -30.30
C LEU A 304 -10.20 23.03 -29.10
N TYR A 305 -11.31 22.33 -29.33
CA TYR A 305 -12.04 21.62 -28.26
C TYR A 305 -11.22 20.51 -27.62
N VAL A 306 -10.49 19.71 -28.41
CA VAL A 306 -9.60 18.66 -27.91
C VAL A 306 -8.48 19.28 -27.06
N LYS A 307 -7.83 20.35 -27.54
CA LYS A 307 -6.79 21.03 -26.77
C LYS A 307 -7.32 21.60 -25.45
N ILE A 308 -8.46 22.28 -25.48
CA ILE A 308 -9.11 22.81 -24.26
C ILE A 308 -9.45 21.67 -23.31
N GLY A 309 -10.05 20.58 -23.81
CA GLY A 309 -10.41 19.41 -23.02
C GLY A 309 -9.20 18.75 -22.36
N VAL A 310 -8.10 18.57 -23.10
CA VAL A 310 -6.88 17.98 -22.54
C VAL A 310 -6.21 18.90 -21.52
N ILE A 311 -6.13 20.21 -21.79
CA ILE A 311 -5.63 21.19 -20.80
C ILE A 311 -6.45 21.12 -19.52
N PHE A 312 -7.78 21.07 -19.64
CA PHE A 312 -8.68 20.94 -18.50
C PHE A 312 -8.40 19.67 -17.70
N ILE A 313 -8.24 18.51 -18.35
CA ILE A 313 -7.91 17.24 -17.67
C ILE A 313 -6.55 17.31 -16.96
N VAL A 314 -5.52 17.90 -17.60
CA VAL A 314 -4.20 18.09 -16.99
C VAL A 314 -4.32 18.96 -15.73
N VAL A 315 -5.02 20.09 -15.82
CA VAL A 315 -5.25 20.98 -14.67
C VAL A 315 -5.97 20.25 -13.54
N MET A 316 -7.04 19.50 -13.85
CA MET A 316 -7.77 18.71 -12.84
C MET A 316 -6.89 17.63 -12.20
N THR A 317 -6.00 17.00 -12.97
CA THR A 317 -5.07 16.00 -12.45
C THR A 317 -4.04 16.64 -11.51
N ILE A 318 -3.52 17.81 -11.85
CA ILE A 318 -2.61 18.60 -10.99
C ILE A 318 -3.31 18.97 -9.67
N PHE A 319 -4.55 19.46 -9.73
CA PHE A 319 -5.34 19.75 -8.53
C PHE A 319 -5.55 18.50 -7.66
N GLY A 320 -5.84 17.35 -8.27
CA GLY A 320 -5.94 16.06 -7.58
C GLY A 320 -4.64 15.69 -6.86
N MET A 321 -3.49 15.84 -7.51
CA MET A 321 -2.17 15.60 -6.90
C MET A 321 -1.89 16.55 -5.73
N LEU A 322 -2.14 17.86 -5.90
CA LEU A 322 -1.95 18.84 -4.83
C LEU A 322 -2.84 18.54 -3.62
N ASN A 323 -4.05 18.02 -3.83
CA ASN A 323 -4.92 17.56 -2.76
C ASN A 323 -4.36 16.34 -2.02
N GLU A 324 -3.81 15.35 -2.73
CA GLU A 324 -3.13 14.20 -2.10
C GLU A 324 -1.86 14.62 -1.34
N ILE A 325 -1.06 15.57 -1.86
CA ILE A 325 0.09 16.14 -1.14
C ILE A 325 -0.38 16.88 0.12
N SER A 326 -1.44 17.69 0.02
CA SER A 326 -2.03 18.36 1.18
C SER A 326 -2.50 17.36 2.24
N ARG A 327 -3.04 16.20 1.81
CA ARG A 327 -3.40 15.10 2.71
C ARG A 327 -2.17 14.53 3.40
N ILE A 328 -1.06 14.29 2.70
CA ILE A 328 0.20 13.83 3.32
C ILE A 328 0.66 14.83 4.39
N VAL A 329 0.75 16.11 4.05
CA VAL A 329 1.19 17.18 4.98
C VAL A 329 0.27 17.25 6.20
N LYS A 330 -1.05 17.17 6.01
CA LYS A 330 -2.01 17.14 7.13
C LYS A 330 -1.85 15.89 8.00
N LEU A 331 -1.63 14.72 7.39
CA LEU A 331 -1.40 13.47 8.12
C LEU A 331 -0.09 13.50 8.92
N GLU A 332 0.94 14.16 8.40
CA GLU A 332 2.21 14.34 9.10
C GLU A 332 2.10 15.34 10.25
N LEU A 333 1.42 16.46 10.04
CA LEU A 333 1.27 17.50 11.06
C LEU A 333 0.27 17.14 12.16
N HIS A 334 -0.80 16.38 11.88
CA HIS A 334 -1.94 16.24 12.81
C HIS A 334 -2.30 14.78 13.15
N GLY A 335 -1.68 13.78 12.52
CA GLY A 335 -2.10 12.38 12.67
C GLY A 335 -3.52 12.13 12.13
N PHE A 336 -4.14 11.00 12.50
CA PHE A 336 -5.54 10.75 12.12
C PHE A 336 -6.49 11.65 12.90
N PRO A 337 -7.47 12.30 12.25
CA PRO A 337 -8.62 12.79 12.97
C PRO A 337 -9.40 11.62 13.58
N MET A 338 -9.50 11.57 14.90
CA MET A 338 -10.31 10.60 15.63
C MET A 338 -11.76 10.69 15.11
N VAL A 339 -12.27 9.60 14.53
CA VAL A 339 -13.67 9.51 14.10
C VAL A 339 -14.51 9.37 15.37
N GLU A 340 -15.28 10.40 15.71
CA GLU A 340 -16.39 10.26 16.66
C GLU A 340 -17.34 9.19 16.11
N GLU A 341 -17.38 8.01 16.72
CA GLU A 341 -18.47 7.06 16.48
C GLU A 341 -19.76 7.68 17.01
N THR A 342 -20.68 7.98 16.11
CA THR A 342 -22.08 8.29 16.44
C THR A 342 -22.64 7.08 17.18
N VAL A 343 -22.83 7.25 18.48
CA VAL A 343 -23.64 6.38 19.34
C VAL A 343 -25.00 6.21 18.64
N ALA A 344 -25.29 5.00 18.20
CA ALA A 344 -26.62 4.56 17.79
C ALA A 344 -27.14 3.56 18.82
#